data_AF-A0A840KI83-F1
#
_entry.id   AF-A0A840KI83-F1
#
_cell.length_a   1.000
_cell.length_b   1.000
_cell.length_c   1.000
_cell.angle_alpha   90.00
_cell.angle_beta   90.00
_cell.angle_gamma   90.00
#
_symmetry.space_group_name_H-M   'P 1'
#
loop_
_entity.id
_entity.type
_entity.pdbx_description
1 polymer ?
#
loop_
_entity_poly.entity_id
_entity_poly.type
_entity_poly.pdbx_seq_one_letter_code
_entity_poly.pdbx_strand_id
1 'polypeptide(L)'
;MAKYNSYHSQVKICYSLGLEEQLLPQTFTKDIPRSTYFQWRQTPSGKYLGSEFAHKIDGDLENIKLILDEKLRLLTSAYFSFCRLYIVLMDFIGKKKMKVFIKQNRDLVVHFMEKLPDFVDKSLFYKFFFLNAISYGQMKAFYQARLQEFSDWDLFSAKAKSGFLQRIVGT
;
A
#
# COMPACT_ATOMS: atom_id res chain seq x y z
N MET A 1 -21.62 -28.70 42.49
CA MET A 1 -21.16 -27.37 42.01
C MET A 1 -21.90 -27.06 40.72
N ALA A 2 -22.58 -25.91 40.62
CA ALA A 2 -23.20 -25.50 39.36
C ALA A 2 -22.10 -25.32 38.30
N LYS A 3 -22.31 -25.89 37.11
CA LYS A 3 -21.36 -25.77 36.00
C LYS A 3 -21.46 -24.35 35.44
N TYR A 4 -20.53 -23.48 35.84
CA TYR A 4 -20.46 -22.12 35.30
C TYR A 4 -20.03 -22.20 33.84
N ASN A 5 -20.86 -21.67 32.93
CA ASN A 5 -20.51 -21.58 31.53
C ASN A 5 -19.57 -20.39 31.32
N SER A 6 -18.39 -20.65 30.78
CA SER A 6 -17.43 -19.62 30.38
C SER A 6 -17.74 -19.15 28.96
N TYR A 7 -18.37 -17.98 28.83
CA TYR A 7 -18.67 -17.37 27.54
C TYR A 7 -17.41 -16.78 26.89
N HIS A 8 -17.31 -16.88 25.57
CA HIS A 8 -16.20 -16.36 24.76
C HIS A 8 -16.10 -14.83 24.88
N SER A 9 -14.88 -14.28 24.80
CA SER A 9 -14.63 -12.83 24.95
C SER A 9 -15.41 -11.99 23.95
N GLN A 10 -15.51 -12.45 22.70
CA GLN A 10 -16.27 -11.75 21.66
C GLN A 10 -17.77 -11.60 21.98
N VAL A 11 -18.38 -12.60 22.63
CA VAL A 11 -19.78 -12.51 23.08
C VAL A 11 -19.91 -11.42 24.16
N LYS A 12 -18.99 -11.39 25.11
CA LYS A 12 -18.95 -10.38 26.18
C LYS A 12 -18.74 -8.98 25.59
N ILE A 13 -17.89 -8.86 24.58
CA ILE A 13 -17.62 -7.60 23.88
C ILE A 13 -18.87 -7.11 23.12
N CYS A 14 -19.59 -8.00 22.41
CA CYS A 14 -20.84 -7.64 21.73
C CYS A 14 -21.84 -6.98 22.70
N TYR A 15 -22.03 -7.56 23.88
CA TYR A 15 -22.89 -6.98 24.92
C TYR A 15 -22.33 -5.66 25.50
N SER A 16 -21.01 -5.54 25.68
CA SER A 16 -20.41 -4.28 26.16
C SER A 16 -20.57 -3.11 25.18
N LEU A 17 -20.70 -3.42 23.88
CA LEU A 17 -20.88 -2.43 22.81
C LEU A 17 -22.36 -2.19 22.45
N GLY A 18 -23.29 -2.96 23.01
CA GLY A 18 -24.73 -2.88 22.66
C GLY A 18 -25.07 -3.44 21.28
N LEU A 19 -24.23 -4.34 20.75
CA LEU A 19 -24.35 -4.92 19.39
C LEU A 19 -24.95 -6.33 19.38
N GLU A 20 -25.33 -6.87 20.54
CA GLU A 20 -25.79 -8.26 20.68
C GLU A 20 -27.03 -8.59 19.83
N GLU A 21 -27.95 -7.64 19.64
CA GLU A 21 -29.17 -7.86 18.85
C GLU A 21 -28.88 -7.93 17.34
N GLN A 22 -27.75 -7.35 16.91
CA GLN A 22 -27.34 -7.27 15.51
C GLN A 22 -26.40 -8.41 15.12
N LEU A 23 -25.54 -8.84 16.06
CA LEU A 23 -24.44 -9.78 15.78
C LEU A 23 -24.66 -11.20 16.32
N LEU A 24 -25.55 -11.39 17.29
CA LEU A 24 -25.77 -12.69 17.93
C LEU A 24 -27.16 -13.27 17.58
N PRO A 25 -27.27 -14.57 17.30
CA PRO A 25 -28.56 -15.22 17.08
C PRO A 25 -29.49 -15.10 18.30
N GLN A 26 -30.77 -14.78 18.07
CA GLN A 26 -31.77 -14.70 19.15
C GLN A 26 -31.95 -16.02 19.92
N THR A 27 -31.71 -17.15 19.26
CA THR A 27 -31.75 -18.47 19.90
C THR A 27 -30.66 -18.63 20.95
N PHE A 28 -29.50 -18.00 20.74
CA PHE A 28 -28.37 -18.03 21.67
C PHE A 28 -28.52 -17.00 22.80
N THR A 29 -28.96 -15.77 22.49
CA THR A 29 -29.04 -14.70 23.49
C THR A 29 -30.13 -14.92 24.55
N LYS A 30 -31.20 -15.65 24.21
CA LYS A 30 -32.27 -16.05 25.14
C LYS A 30 -31.78 -16.94 26.29
N ASP A 31 -30.75 -17.74 26.04
CA ASP A 31 -30.21 -18.69 27.01
C ASP A 31 -29.17 -18.04 27.96
N ILE A 32 -28.85 -16.76 27.75
CA ILE A 32 -27.89 -16.04 28.58
C ILE A 32 -28.61 -15.39 29.77
N PRO A 33 -28.27 -15.74 31.03
CA PRO A 33 -28.93 -15.16 32.19
C PRO A 33 -28.78 -13.63 32.24
N ARG A 34 -29.84 -12.93 32.64
CA ARG A 34 -29.85 -11.46 32.74
C ARG A 34 -28.73 -10.89 33.60
N SER A 35 -28.46 -11.51 34.74
CA SER A 35 -27.37 -11.11 35.63
C SER A 35 -26.00 -11.16 34.95
N THR A 36 -25.81 -12.10 34.03
CA THR A 36 -24.55 -12.34 33.33
C THR A 36 -24.30 -11.28 32.27
N TYR A 37 -25.25 -11.04 31.37
CA TYR A 37 -25.04 -10.03 30.32
C TYR A 37 -25.15 -8.60 30.83
N PHE A 38 -25.88 -8.36 31.93
CA PHE A 38 -25.93 -7.05 32.58
C PHE A 38 -24.54 -6.61 33.06
N GLN A 39 -23.75 -7.55 33.61
CA GLN A 39 -22.36 -7.29 33.98
C GLN A 39 -21.49 -6.93 32.77
N TRP A 40 -21.72 -7.56 31.62
CA TRP A 40 -20.95 -7.28 30.40
C TRP A 40 -21.31 -5.92 29.80
N ARG A 41 -22.59 -5.53 29.80
CA ARG A 41 -23.04 -4.19 29.39
C ARG A 41 -22.44 -3.07 30.25
N GLN A 42 -22.21 -3.32 31.53
CA GLN A 42 -21.56 -2.36 32.43
C GLN A 42 -20.04 -2.42 32.40
N THR A 43 -19.46 -3.42 31.72
CA THR A 43 -18.02 -3.54 31.61
C THR A 43 -17.53 -2.62 30.50
N PRO A 44 -16.74 -1.57 30.82
CA PRO A 44 -16.16 -0.73 29.77
C PRO A 44 -15.25 -1.59 28.89
N SER A 45 -15.25 -1.32 27.58
CA SER A 45 -14.38 -2.01 26.61
C SER A 45 -12.91 -1.97 27.02
N GLY A 46 -12.48 -0.86 27.64
CA GLY A 46 -11.14 -0.64 28.21
C GLY A 46 -10.75 -1.53 29.39
N LYS A 47 -11.66 -2.36 29.95
CA LYS A 47 -11.34 -3.30 31.03
C LYS A 47 -10.50 -4.48 30.52
N TYR A 48 -10.60 -4.81 29.24
CA TYR A 48 -9.85 -5.92 28.67
C TYR A 48 -8.44 -5.45 28.27
N LEU A 49 -7.43 -6.11 28.81
CA LEU A 49 -6.04 -5.88 28.43
C LEU A 49 -5.88 -6.14 26.92
N GLY A 50 -5.33 -5.16 26.20
CA GLY A 50 -5.19 -5.21 24.74
C GLY A 50 -6.42 -4.71 23.97
N SER A 51 -7.44 -4.17 24.65
CA SER A 51 -8.58 -3.50 24.00
C SER A 51 -8.17 -2.30 23.15
N GLU A 52 -7.04 -1.66 23.47
CA GLU A 52 -6.41 -0.62 22.67
C GLU A 52 -5.95 -1.09 21.28
N PHE A 53 -5.76 -2.41 21.09
CA PHE A 53 -5.41 -3.00 19.81
C PHE A 53 -6.61 -3.55 19.03
N ALA A 54 -7.77 -3.68 19.66
CA ALA A 54 -8.94 -4.36 19.09
C ALA A 54 -9.36 -3.73 17.75
N HIS A 55 -9.49 -2.40 17.70
CA HIS A 55 -9.84 -1.68 16.48
C HIS A 55 -8.82 -1.92 15.34
N LYS A 56 -7.52 -2.00 15.67
CA LYS A 56 -6.49 -2.28 14.68
C LYS A 56 -6.61 -3.72 14.15
N ILE A 57 -6.82 -4.68 15.06
CA ILE A 57 -6.99 -6.09 14.72
C ILE A 57 -8.22 -6.28 13.83
N ASP A 58 -9.35 -5.65 14.17
CA ASP A 58 -10.59 -5.73 13.40
C ASP A 58 -10.39 -5.17 11.98
N GLY A 59 -9.74 -3.99 11.85
CA GLY A 59 -9.40 -3.43 10.55
C GLY A 59 -8.43 -4.31 9.73
N ASP A 60 -7.40 -4.89 10.36
CA ASP A 60 -6.48 -5.81 9.72
C ASP A 60 -7.21 -7.10 9.26
N LEU A 61 -8.16 -7.61 10.04
CA LEU A 61 -8.99 -8.78 9.69
C LEU A 61 -9.93 -8.51 8.53
N GLU A 62 -10.55 -7.33 8.44
CA GLU A 62 -11.36 -6.94 7.29
C GLU A 62 -10.53 -6.92 6.00
N ASN A 63 -9.32 -6.35 6.06
CA ASN A 63 -8.39 -6.37 4.94
C ASN A 63 -7.99 -7.79 4.53
N ILE A 64 -7.73 -8.68 5.49
CA ILE A 64 -7.40 -10.09 5.23
C ILE A 64 -8.58 -10.81 4.57
N LYS A 65 -9.82 -10.60 5.06
CA LYS A 65 -11.02 -11.19 4.46
C LYS A 65 -11.16 -10.79 2.99
N LEU A 66 -10.93 -9.51 2.67
CA LEU A 66 -10.95 -9.02 1.29
C LEU A 66 -9.88 -9.72 0.44
N ILE A 67 -8.65 -9.80 0.93
CA ILE A 67 -7.53 -10.46 0.23
C ILE A 67 -7.85 -11.93 -0.09
N LEU A 68 -8.53 -12.61 0.83
CA LEU A 68 -8.91 -14.03 0.71
C LEU A 68 -10.21 -14.27 -0.05
N ASP A 69 -10.91 -13.23 -0.51
CA ASP A 69 -12.13 -13.37 -1.30
C ASP A 69 -11.83 -14.13 -2.60
N GLU A 70 -12.67 -15.13 -2.92
CA GLU A 70 -12.47 -16.00 -4.06
C GLU A 70 -12.47 -15.25 -5.39
N LYS A 71 -13.24 -14.16 -5.51
CA LYS A 71 -13.28 -13.31 -6.70
C LYS A 71 -11.95 -12.61 -6.95
N LEU A 72 -11.17 -12.42 -5.89
CA LEU A 72 -9.84 -11.79 -5.94
C LEU A 72 -8.69 -12.81 -5.98
N ARG A 73 -8.97 -14.12 -5.92
CA ARG A 73 -7.95 -15.18 -5.78
C ARG A 73 -6.81 -15.08 -6.78
N LEU A 74 -7.10 -14.83 -8.06
CA LEU A 74 -6.07 -14.73 -9.10
C LEU A 74 -5.20 -13.48 -8.92
N LEU A 75 -5.82 -12.33 -8.60
CA LEU A 75 -5.13 -11.07 -8.33
C LEU A 75 -4.24 -11.20 -7.08
N THR A 76 -4.79 -11.73 -6.00
CA THR A 76 -4.09 -11.98 -4.74
C THR A 76 -2.93 -12.95 -4.92
N SER A 77 -3.11 -14.02 -5.70
CA SER A 77 -2.05 -14.99 -6.00
C SER A 77 -0.89 -14.35 -6.76
N ALA A 78 -1.19 -13.54 -7.79
CA ALA A 78 -0.18 -12.79 -8.54
C ALA A 78 0.54 -11.78 -7.63
N TYR A 79 -0.20 -11.06 -6.80
CA TYR A 79 0.35 -10.10 -5.83
C TYR A 79 1.32 -10.78 -4.86
N PHE A 80 0.92 -11.88 -4.21
CA PHE A 80 1.79 -12.59 -3.28
C PHE A 80 3.02 -13.19 -3.97
N SER A 81 2.87 -13.65 -5.21
CA SER A 81 4.01 -14.12 -6.02
C SER A 81 5.01 -13.01 -6.28
N PHE A 82 4.53 -11.81 -6.64
CA PHE A 82 5.35 -10.62 -6.80
C PHE A 82 6.04 -10.22 -5.47
N CYS A 83 5.30 -10.20 -4.35
CA CYS A 83 5.89 -9.88 -3.05
C CYS A 83 7.02 -10.84 -2.66
N ARG A 84 6.83 -12.14 -2.89
CA ARG A 84 7.89 -13.14 -2.65
C ARG A 84 9.11 -12.89 -3.52
N LEU A 85 8.91 -12.62 -4.82
CA LEU A 85 10.01 -12.28 -5.71
C LEU A 85 10.75 -11.02 -5.26
N TYR A 86 10.01 -9.97 -4.89
CA TYR A 86 10.58 -8.73 -4.38
C TYR A 86 11.42 -8.97 -3.12
N ILE A 87 10.91 -9.75 -2.16
CA ILE A 87 11.66 -10.10 -0.94
C ILE A 87 12.95 -10.83 -1.30
N VAL A 88 12.88 -11.85 -2.16
CA VAL A 88 14.07 -12.60 -2.61
C VAL A 88 15.10 -11.68 -3.27
N LEU A 89 14.68 -10.78 -4.16
CA LEU A 89 15.58 -9.81 -4.81
C LEU A 89 16.22 -8.87 -3.78
N MET A 90 15.44 -8.42 -2.80
CA MET A 90 15.91 -7.54 -1.74
C MET A 90 16.91 -8.24 -0.81
N ASP A 91 16.68 -9.51 -0.48
CA ASP A 91 17.57 -10.30 0.35
C ASP A 91 18.85 -10.69 -0.39
N PHE A 92 18.73 -11.03 -1.68
CA PHE A 92 19.88 -11.39 -2.52
C PHE A 92 20.81 -10.21 -2.81
N ILE A 93 20.25 -9.06 -3.19
CA ILE A 93 21.04 -7.85 -3.54
C ILE A 93 21.46 -7.10 -2.27
N GLY A 94 20.59 -7.07 -1.27
CA GLY A 94 20.74 -6.27 -0.07
C GLY A 94 20.29 -4.81 -0.28
N LYS A 95 19.61 -4.27 0.73
CA LYS A 95 18.98 -2.92 0.71
C LYS A 95 19.93 -1.79 0.30
N LYS A 96 21.18 -1.81 0.77
CA LYS A 96 22.18 -0.76 0.45
C LYS A 96 22.53 -0.74 -1.04
N LYS A 97 22.79 -1.91 -1.62
CA LYS A 97 23.14 -2.04 -3.04
C LYS A 97 21.95 -1.68 -3.93
N MET A 98 20.73 -2.10 -3.56
CA MET A 98 19.52 -1.72 -4.27
C MET A 98 19.35 -0.19 -4.32
N LYS A 99 19.55 0.50 -3.20
CA LYS A 99 19.47 1.98 -3.16
C LYS A 99 20.48 2.65 -4.09
N VAL A 100 21.70 2.12 -4.18
CA VAL A 100 22.73 2.63 -5.10
C VAL A 100 22.32 2.37 -6.55
N PHE A 101 21.83 1.17 -6.86
CA PHE A 101 21.37 0.79 -8.18
C PHE A 101 20.23 1.69 -8.69
N ILE A 102 19.22 1.97 -7.86
CA ILE A 102 18.13 2.90 -8.19
C ILE A 102 18.68 4.33 -8.43
N LYS A 103 19.65 4.77 -7.62
CA LYS A 103 20.30 6.07 -7.80
C LYS A 103 21.19 6.17 -9.04
N GLN A 104 21.63 5.06 -9.62
CA GLN A 104 22.37 5.05 -10.89
C GLN A 104 21.41 5.08 -12.08
N ASN A 105 20.24 4.49 -11.92
CA ASN A 105 19.22 4.36 -12.97
C ASN A 105 18.05 5.35 -12.79
N ARG A 106 18.34 6.58 -12.36
CA ARG A 106 17.30 7.58 -12.00
C ARG A 106 16.38 7.91 -13.16
N ASP A 107 16.91 7.97 -14.38
CA ASP A 107 16.12 8.28 -15.57
C ASP A 107 15.05 7.24 -15.83
N LEU A 108 15.38 5.95 -15.68
CA LEU A 108 14.41 4.86 -15.82
C LEU A 108 13.32 4.95 -14.74
N VAL A 109 13.69 5.32 -13.52
CA VAL A 109 12.74 5.53 -12.41
C VAL A 109 11.79 6.69 -12.72
N VAL A 110 12.31 7.84 -13.15
CA VAL A 110 11.48 8.99 -13.51
C VAL A 110 10.60 8.65 -14.71
N HIS A 111 11.16 8.05 -15.76
CA HIS A 111 10.39 7.63 -16.94
C HIS A 111 9.24 6.69 -16.58
N PHE A 112 9.50 5.71 -15.72
CA PHE A 112 8.47 4.81 -15.21
C PHE A 112 7.40 5.57 -14.41
N MET A 113 7.81 6.43 -13.47
CA MET A 113 6.89 7.17 -12.60
C MET A 113 6.03 8.21 -13.35
N GLU A 114 6.53 8.76 -14.45
CA GLU A 114 5.77 9.67 -15.32
C GLU A 114 4.78 8.94 -16.23
N LYS A 115 5.00 7.64 -16.49
CA LYS A 115 4.07 6.79 -17.25
C LYS A 115 3.02 6.09 -16.39
N LEU A 116 3.07 6.25 -15.07
CA LEU A 116 2.03 5.72 -14.19
C LEU A 116 0.70 6.42 -14.49
N PRO A 117 -0.43 5.68 -14.54
CA PRO A 117 -1.76 6.28 -14.67
C PRO A 117 -2.05 7.28 -13.53
N ASP A 118 -2.83 8.33 -13.81
CA ASP A 118 -3.09 9.41 -12.86
C ASP A 118 -3.83 8.96 -11.58
N PHE A 119 -4.61 7.88 -11.67
CA PHE A 119 -5.30 7.30 -10.51
C PHE A 119 -4.36 6.57 -9.54
N VAL A 120 -3.10 6.33 -9.94
CA VAL A 120 -2.11 5.64 -9.11
C VAL A 120 -1.44 6.63 -8.17
N ASP A 121 -1.58 6.40 -6.87
CA ASP A 121 -0.85 7.18 -5.88
C ASP A 121 0.66 6.92 -5.96
N LYS A 122 1.38 7.94 -6.44
CA LYS A 122 2.85 7.94 -6.56
C LYS A 122 3.55 7.80 -5.21
N SER A 123 2.89 8.10 -4.10
CA SER A 123 3.46 7.98 -2.75
C SER A 123 3.91 6.55 -2.42
N LEU A 124 3.20 5.55 -2.94
CA LEU A 124 3.53 4.14 -2.79
C LEU A 124 4.89 3.82 -3.44
N PHE A 125 5.13 4.38 -4.62
CA PHE A 125 6.32 4.14 -5.41
C PHE A 125 7.54 4.86 -4.86
N TYR A 126 7.38 6.01 -4.18
CA TYR A 126 8.50 6.65 -3.50
C TYR A 126 9.12 5.70 -2.47
N LYS A 127 8.31 5.01 -1.68
CA LYS A 127 8.81 4.01 -0.71
C LYS A 127 9.49 2.84 -1.41
N PHE A 128 8.89 2.33 -2.48
CA PHE A 128 9.45 1.23 -3.27
C PHE A 128 10.84 1.56 -3.84
N PHE A 129 11.02 2.78 -4.36
CA PHE A 129 12.30 3.25 -4.90
C PHE A 129 13.25 3.84 -3.85
N PHE A 130 12.94 3.74 -2.56
CA PHE A 130 13.74 4.31 -1.46
C PHE A 130 13.94 5.83 -1.58
N LEU A 131 12.92 6.52 -2.10
CA LEU A 131 12.86 7.96 -2.32
C LEU A 131 11.85 8.63 -1.37
N ASN A 132 11.93 9.95 -1.30
CA ASN A 132 10.86 10.82 -0.81
C ASN A 132 10.43 11.77 -1.93
N ALA A 133 9.30 12.46 -1.76
CA ALA A 133 8.74 13.34 -2.78
C ALA A 133 9.73 14.43 -3.24
N ILE A 134 10.51 14.99 -2.32
CA ILE A 134 11.53 16.01 -2.61
C ILE A 134 12.64 15.42 -3.51
N SER A 135 13.16 14.26 -3.12
CA SER A 135 14.21 13.57 -3.86
C SER A 135 13.74 13.21 -5.27
N TYR A 136 12.49 12.75 -5.40
CA TYR A 136 11.89 12.49 -6.71
C TYR A 136 11.74 13.76 -7.53
N GLY A 137 11.25 14.85 -6.94
CA GLY A 137 11.12 16.15 -7.61
C GLY A 137 12.45 16.66 -8.18
N GLN A 138 13.53 16.53 -7.42
CA GLN A 138 14.88 16.85 -7.91
C GLN A 138 15.28 15.96 -9.09
N MET A 139 15.08 14.64 -8.98
CA MET A 139 15.38 13.71 -10.08
C MET A 139 14.59 14.04 -11.35
N LYS A 140 13.30 14.37 -11.20
CA LYS A 140 12.43 14.78 -12.31
C LYS A 140 12.92 16.06 -12.98
N ALA A 141 13.29 17.08 -12.20
CA ALA A 141 13.79 18.33 -12.75
C ALA A 141 15.07 18.12 -13.58
N PHE A 142 16.01 17.31 -13.08
CA PHE A 142 17.23 16.96 -13.83
C PHE A 142 16.92 16.17 -15.10
N TYR A 143 15.97 15.24 -15.05
CA TYR A 143 15.56 14.45 -16.21
C TYR A 143 14.92 15.35 -17.30
N GLN A 144 14.06 16.28 -16.91
CA GLN A 144 13.43 17.23 -17.84
C GLN A 144 14.45 18.20 -18.46
N ALA A 145 15.39 18.72 -17.68
CA ALA A 145 16.45 19.58 -18.21
C ALA A 145 17.29 18.85 -19.27
N ARG A 146 17.63 17.58 -19.05
CA ARG A 146 18.41 16.77 -20.00
C ARG A 146 17.65 16.48 -21.29
N LEU A 147 16.33 16.25 -21.21
CA LEU A 147 15.50 16.09 -22.41
C LEU A 147 15.42 17.39 -23.21
N GLN A 148 15.34 18.54 -22.54
CA GLN A 148 15.33 19.85 -23.19
C GLN A 148 16.66 20.10 -23.91
N GLU A 149 17.80 19.87 -23.23
CA GLU A 149 19.13 19.98 -23.85
C GLU A 149 19.26 19.08 -25.09
N PHE A 150 18.79 17.83 -25.01
CA PHE A 150 18.84 16.90 -26.13
C PHE A 150 17.99 17.38 -27.31
N SER A 151 16.77 17.86 -27.05
CA SER A 151 15.89 18.46 -28.07
C SER A 151 16.52 19.68 -28.73
N ASP A 152 17.21 20.52 -27.96
CA ASP A 152 17.87 21.73 -28.47
C ASP A 152 19.09 21.38 -29.34
N TRP A 153 19.85 20.34 -28.97
CA TRP A 153 20.96 19.80 -29.77
C TRP A 153 20.49 19.22 -31.11
N ASP A 154 19.38 18.47 -31.11
CA ASP A 154 18.79 17.93 -32.33
C ASP A 154 18.33 19.07 -33.27
N LEU A 155 17.69 20.10 -32.72
CA LEU A 155 17.28 21.29 -33.46
C LEU A 155 18.46 22.04 -34.06
N PHE A 156 19.54 22.21 -33.27
CA PHE A 156 20.76 22.86 -33.72
C PHE A 156 21.46 22.07 -34.84
N SER A 157 21.56 20.75 -34.69
CA SER A 157 22.18 19.87 -35.69
C SER A 157 21.41 19.87 -37.02
N ALA A 158 20.07 19.90 -36.97
CA ALA A 158 19.21 19.99 -38.15
C ALA A 158 19.39 21.34 -38.87
N LYS A 159 19.47 22.45 -38.12
CA LYS A 159 19.68 23.80 -38.68
C LYS A 159 21.08 23.97 -39.26
N ALA A 160 22.10 23.37 -38.66
CA ALA A 160 23.46 23.37 -39.20
C ALA A 160 23.55 22.61 -40.54
N LYS A 161 22.86 21.46 -40.66
CA LYS A 161 22.77 20.69 -41.91
C LYS A 161 22.03 21.45 -43.02
N SER A 162 20.92 22.11 -42.70
CA SER A 162 20.17 22.89 -43.71
C SER A 162 20.92 24.13 -44.18
N GLY A 163 21.61 24.85 -43.28
CA GLY A 163 22.46 25.99 -43.63
C GLY A 163 23.69 25.59 -44.46
N PHE A 164 24.27 24.41 -44.21
CA PHE A 164 25.36 23.86 -45.01
C PHE A 164 24.90 23.48 -46.43
N LEU A 165 23.72 22.87 -46.58
CA LEU A 165 23.13 22.54 -47.89
C LEU A 165 22.77 23.79 -48.70
N GLN A 166 22.26 24.85 -48.06
CA GLN A 166 21.99 26.13 -48.74
C GLN A 166 23.26 26.81 -49.27
N ARG A 167 24.42 26.61 -48.62
CA ARG A 167 25.71 27.12 -49.10
C ARG A 167 26.30 26.34 -50.28
N ILE A 168 25.94 25.06 -50.44
CA ILE A 168 26.45 24.20 -51.52
C ILE A 168 25.62 24.35 -52.80
N VAL A 169 24.31 24.60 -52.69
CA VAL A 169 23.40 24.72 -53.85
C VAL A 169 23.31 26.17 -54.37
N GLY A 170 23.85 27.14 -53.62
CA GLY A 170 23.83 28.57 -53.95
C GLY A 170 25.07 29.13 -54.68
N THR A 171 25.96 28.27 -55.18
CA THR A 171 27.11 28.60 -56.06
C THR A 171 27.00 27.82 -57.35
#